data_AF-A0A523XM93-F1
#
_entry.id   AF-A0A523XM93-F1
#
_cell.length_a   1.000
_cell.length_b   1.000
_cell.length_c   1.000
_cell.angle_alpha   90.00
_cell.angle_beta   90.00
_cell.angle_gamma   90.00
#
_symmetry.space_group_name_H-M   'P 1'
#
loop_
_entity.id
_entity.type
_entity.pdbx_description
1 polymer ?
#
loop_
_entity_poly.entity_id
_entity_poly.type
_entity_poly.pdbx_seq_one_letter_code
_entity_poly.pdbx_strand_id
1 'polypeptide(L)'
;MIDFWEVVRRSEKGPFVKEDEFDRRVGRLARQFVEKYAIRYDPEQVIPADDDLADRVYQAGLELFLELGIYCKDTGRLMKFNRDEVEWALKHAPTAVTYGQGQDVRVMTRRKIEDSKPPFCLNTPVGCTVAEERFVAMVQSYAQEPLSDTFSSAFSQTVQGRPIKSGTPQEVEAAIWNVVKLREAARAAGRPQIGIHNLVSNAERTDATLAAVQAEFGAQPNDGLAIAAIAEMKVDYERMKKTVFLRHSPYSKYGLYGPLMGGYAGGPESTAIVYVAHHFLGLLAFEAQWHDGFPLHLMQGCNSTRDLLWLISITAQALSRNTHLLIGVSPFTAAGPSTEMVVYEIAAIVLAATVSGLHLNLVAVARNKHPERSSGMEARIGAETGYLVARQGIKREQANELVIKILAKYEAQINDAPIGKRFDECYDLKTVQPTQEYLDLYEGCKEKLSGLGLDYSLV
;
A
#
# COMPACT_ATOMS: atom_id res chain seq x y z
N MET A 1 -7.12 -28.57 -4.37
CA MET A 1 -5.81 -27.92 -4.57
C MET A 1 -5.88 -27.17 -5.87
N ILE A 2 -5.58 -25.88 -5.86
CA ILE A 2 -5.52 -25.05 -7.06
C ILE A 2 -4.07 -24.64 -7.30
N ASP A 3 -3.58 -24.84 -8.52
CA ASP A 3 -2.25 -24.41 -8.94
C ASP A 3 -2.37 -23.19 -9.86
N PHE A 4 -1.31 -22.39 -9.93
CA PHE A 4 -1.23 -21.20 -10.78
C PHE A 4 -1.55 -21.51 -12.26
N TRP A 5 -1.09 -22.64 -12.79
CA TRP A 5 -1.36 -22.98 -14.20
C TRP A 5 -2.83 -23.34 -14.44
N GLU A 6 -3.53 -23.84 -13.42
CA GLU A 6 -4.99 -23.99 -13.48
C GLU A 6 -5.70 -22.62 -13.52
N VAL A 7 -5.20 -21.63 -12.78
CA VAL A 7 -5.69 -20.24 -12.86
C VAL A 7 -5.47 -19.65 -14.25
N VAL A 8 -4.27 -19.83 -14.84
CA VAL A 8 -3.99 -19.44 -16.22
C VAL A 8 -4.93 -20.15 -17.20
N ARG A 9 -5.13 -21.47 -17.07
CA ARG A 9 -6.06 -22.22 -17.91
C ARG A 9 -7.49 -21.68 -17.82
N ARG A 10 -7.93 -21.25 -16.62
CA ARG A 10 -9.24 -20.61 -16.42
C ARG A 10 -9.31 -19.23 -17.07
N SER A 11 -8.22 -18.48 -17.13
CA SER A 11 -8.19 -17.22 -17.88
C SER A 11 -8.41 -17.43 -19.39
N GLU A 12 -8.04 -18.59 -19.95
CA GLU A 12 -8.22 -18.90 -21.36
C GLU A 12 -9.54 -19.59 -21.69
N LYS A 13 -10.05 -20.43 -20.76
CA LYS A 13 -11.19 -21.32 -20.99
C LYS A 13 -12.43 -20.98 -20.17
N GLY A 14 -12.32 -20.05 -19.23
CA GLY A 14 -13.43 -19.58 -18.39
C GLY A 14 -14.53 -18.90 -19.20
N PRO A 15 -15.70 -18.63 -18.59
CA PRO A 15 -16.81 -17.99 -19.30
C PRO A 15 -16.41 -16.60 -19.78
N PHE A 16 -16.80 -16.28 -21.02
CA PHE A 16 -16.59 -14.97 -21.61
C PHE A 16 -17.60 -13.97 -21.05
N VAL A 17 -17.14 -12.76 -20.73
CA VAL A 17 -17.95 -11.63 -20.28
C VAL A 17 -17.35 -10.36 -20.88
N LYS A 18 -18.16 -9.39 -21.30
CA LYS A 18 -17.62 -8.10 -21.73
C LYS A 18 -17.13 -7.28 -20.53
N GLU A 19 -16.08 -6.49 -20.68
CA GLU A 19 -15.51 -5.73 -19.56
C GLU A 19 -16.54 -4.78 -18.91
N ASP A 20 -17.35 -4.09 -19.72
CA ASP A 20 -18.39 -3.18 -19.24
C ASP A 20 -19.51 -3.90 -18.48
N GLU A 21 -19.84 -5.12 -18.90
CA GLU A 21 -20.78 -5.98 -18.20
C GLU A 21 -20.21 -6.45 -16.86
N PHE A 22 -18.93 -6.84 -16.83
CA PHE A 22 -18.24 -7.22 -15.61
C PHE A 22 -18.20 -6.06 -14.61
N ASP A 23 -17.84 -4.85 -15.05
CA ASP A 23 -17.80 -3.65 -14.21
C ASP A 23 -19.17 -3.33 -13.59
N ARG A 24 -20.25 -3.42 -14.36
CA ARG A 24 -21.62 -3.28 -13.85
C ARG A 24 -22.01 -4.40 -12.89
N ARG A 25 -21.46 -5.61 -13.09
CA ARG A 25 -21.72 -6.76 -12.20
C ARG A 25 -21.06 -6.57 -10.85
N VAL A 26 -19.84 -6.00 -10.78
CA VAL A 26 -19.13 -5.69 -9.53
C VAL A 26 -20.02 -4.84 -8.61
N GLY A 27 -20.45 -3.66 -9.05
CA GLY A 27 -21.26 -2.75 -8.22
C GLY A 27 -22.63 -3.33 -7.84
N ARG A 28 -23.26 -4.09 -8.74
CA ARG A 28 -24.56 -4.72 -8.47
C ARG A 28 -24.47 -5.77 -7.37
N LEU A 29 -23.51 -6.69 -7.48
CA LEU A 29 -23.30 -7.74 -6.48
C LEU A 29 -22.80 -7.16 -5.17
N ALA A 30 -21.91 -6.17 -5.21
CA ALA A 30 -21.44 -5.52 -4.00
C ALA A 30 -22.61 -4.93 -3.20
N ARG A 31 -23.51 -4.17 -3.85
CA ARG A 31 -24.74 -3.67 -3.19
C ARG A 31 -25.62 -4.78 -2.63
N GLN A 32 -25.86 -5.85 -3.40
CA GLN A 32 -26.65 -6.99 -2.95
C GLN A 32 -26.06 -7.64 -1.69
N PHE A 33 -24.73 -7.80 -1.62
CA PHE A 33 -24.08 -8.38 -0.45
C PHE A 33 -24.03 -7.40 0.74
N VAL A 34 -23.85 -6.09 0.50
CA VAL A 34 -23.99 -5.08 1.55
C VAL A 34 -25.37 -5.15 2.21
N GLU A 35 -26.44 -5.25 1.41
CA GLU A 35 -27.81 -5.43 1.90
C GLU A 35 -27.99 -6.76 2.63
N LYS A 36 -27.55 -7.88 2.04
CA LYS A 36 -27.66 -9.23 2.63
C LYS A 36 -27.00 -9.31 4.01
N TYR A 37 -25.85 -8.67 4.18
CA TYR A 37 -25.06 -8.71 5.40
C TYR A 37 -25.28 -7.51 6.33
N ALA A 38 -26.23 -6.63 6.00
CA ALA A 38 -26.55 -5.43 6.79
C ALA A 38 -25.30 -4.60 7.16
N ILE A 39 -24.38 -4.45 6.21
CA ILE A 39 -23.16 -3.65 6.40
C ILE A 39 -23.54 -2.19 6.28
N ARG A 40 -23.16 -1.38 7.26
CA ARG A 40 -23.46 0.05 7.30
C ARG A 40 -22.23 0.84 7.75
N TYR A 41 -21.90 1.87 7.01
CA TYR A 41 -20.95 2.89 7.43
C TYR A 41 -21.65 3.85 8.40
N ASP A 42 -21.00 4.07 9.54
CA ASP A 42 -21.39 5.09 10.51
C ASP A 42 -20.27 6.14 10.62
N PRO A 43 -20.52 7.41 10.25
CA PRO A 43 -19.51 8.47 10.28
C PRO A 43 -19.04 8.83 11.70
N GLU A 44 -19.76 8.42 12.75
CA GLU A 44 -19.35 8.58 14.15
C GLU A 44 -18.47 7.42 14.63
N GLN A 45 -18.45 6.29 13.92
CA GLN A 45 -17.64 5.10 14.23
C GLN A 45 -16.60 4.87 13.13
N VAL A 46 -15.73 5.86 12.91
CA VAL A 46 -14.63 5.82 11.93
C VAL A 46 -13.71 4.62 12.16
N ILE A 47 -13.44 4.25 13.41
CA ILE A 47 -12.72 3.02 13.77
C ILE A 47 -13.69 2.17 14.60
N PRO A 48 -14.53 1.33 13.97
CA PRO A 48 -15.56 0.59 14.68
C PRO A 48 -14.92 -0.47 15.59
N ALA A 49 -15.49 -0.67 16.78
CA ALA A 49 -15.15 -1.77 17.68
C ALA A 49 -16.14 -2.95 17.61
N ASP A 50 -17.01 -2.97 16.57
CA ASP A 50 -17.97 -4.04 16.31
C ASP A 50 -17.29 -5.21 15.58
N ASP A 51 -16.97 -6.24 16.35
CA ASP A 51 -16.39 -7.50 15.87
C ASP A 51 -17.31 -8.24 14.88
N ASP A 52 -18.64 -8.20 15.11
CA ASP A 52 -19.60 -8.86 14.23
C ASP A 52 -19.69 -8.13 12.88
N LEU A 53 -19.58 -6.80 12.86
CA LEU A 53 -19.49 -6.05 11.61
C LEU A 53 -18.26 -6.46 10.80
N ALA A 54 -17.10 -6.59 11.44
CA ALA A 54 -15.87 -7.03 10.76
C ALA A 54 -16.03 -8.44 10.17
N ASP A 55 -16.63 -9.36 10.91
CA ASP A 55 -16.85 -10.73 10.45
C ASP A 55 -17.90 -10.78 9.31
N ARG A 56 -18.95 -9.97 9.37
CA ARG A 56 -19.92 -9.81 8.25
C ARG A 56 -19.27 -9.23 6.99
N VAL A 57 -18.38 -8.24 7.13
CA VAL A 57 -17.61 -7.68 6.00
C VAL A 57 -16.71 -8.74 5.36
N TYR A 58 -16.04 -9.57 6.17
CA TYR A 58 -15.25 -10.69 5.65
C TYR A 58 -16.10 -11.69 4.87
N GLN A 59 -17.23 -12.14 5.45
CA GLN A 59 -18.12 -13.10 4.79
C GLN A 59 -18.72 -12.55 3.50
N ALA A 60 -19.12 -11.27 3.50
CA ALA A 60 -19.62 -10.60 2.30
C ALA A 60 -18.55 -10.52 1.21
N GLY A 61 -17.30 -10.17 1.56
CA GLY A 61 -16.19 -10.14 0.62
C GLY A 61 -15.85 -11.51 0.03
N LEU A 62 -15.91 -12.57 0.86
CA LEU A 62 -15.71 -13.95 0.41
C LEU A 62 -16.82 -14.42 -0.53
N GLU A 63 -18.09 -14.22 -0.18
CA GLU A 63 -19.20 -14.57 -1.06
C GLU A 63 -19.18 -13.77 -2.36
N LEU A 64 -18.88 -12.47 -2.30
CA LEU A 64 -18.69 -11.63 -3.46
C LEU A 64 -17.59 -12.18 -4.37
N PHE A 65 -16.44 -12.59 -3.82
CA PHE A 65 -15.35 -13.20 -4.58
C PHE A 65 -15.78 -14.50 -5.26
N LEU A 66 -16.44 -15.40 -4.53
CA LEU A 66 -16.92 -16.67 -5.07
C LEU A 66 -17.94 -16.46 -6.20
N GLU A 67 -18.80 -15.44 -6.10
CA GLU A 67 -19.80 -15.10 -7.12
C GLU A 67 -19.22 -14.34 -8.32
N LEU A 68 -18.25 -13.45 -8.13
CA LEU A 68 -17.59 -12.71 -9.22
C LEU A 68 -16.52 -13.53 -9.93
N GLY A 69 -15.55 -14.07 -9.18
CA GLY A 69 -14.27 -14.51 -9.71
C GLY A 69 -13.33 -13.35 -10.06
N ILE A 70 -12.33 -13.64 -10.89
CA ILE A 70 -11.34 -12.65 -11.37
C ILE A 70 -11.49 -12.51 -12.88
N TYR A 71 -11.53 -11.28 -13.39
CA TYR A 71 -11.61 -11.01 -14.83
C TYR A 71 -10.23 -10.85 -15.46
N CYS A 72 -9.96 -11.59 -16.54
CA CYS A 72 -8.74 -11.43 -17.34
C CYS A 72 -9.03 -10.50 -18.54
N LYS A 73 -8.34 -9.36 -18.59
CA LYS A 73 -8.54 -8.35 -19.66
C LYS A 73 -8.14 -8.85 -21.05
N ASP A 74 -7.06 -9.62 -21.16
CA ASP A 74 -6.55 -10.10 -22.46
C ASP A 74 -7.51 -11.08 -23.16
N THR A 75 -8.25 -11.88 -22.38
CA THR A 75 -9.12 -12.93 -22.91
C THR A 75 -10.61 -12.60 -22.81
N GLY A 76 -10.98 -11.60 -22.00
CA GLY A 76 -12.37 -11.26 -21.70
C GLY A 76 -13.09 -12.37 -20.93
N ARG A 77 -12.38 -13.12 -20.09
CA ARG A 77 -12.92 -14.32 -19.41
C ARG A 77 -12.76 -14.26 -17.90
N LEU A 78 -13.65 -14.98 -17.21
CA LEU A 78 -13.63 -15.11 -15.75
C LEU A 78 -12.88 -16.35 -15.30
N MET A 79 -11.98 -16.16 -14.34
CA MET A 79 -11.46 -17.22 -13.49
C MET A 79 -12.40 -17.38 -12.30
N LYS A 80 -13.17 -18.47 -12.30
CA LYS A 80 -14.09 -18.82 -11.21
C LYS A 80 -13.39 -19.72 -10.19
N PHE A 81 -13.77 -19.60 -8.93
CA PHE A 81 -13.19 -20.35 -7.81
C PHE A 81 -14.31 -20.88 -6.92
N ASN A 82 -14.01 -21.95 -6.19
CA ASN A 82 -14.89 -22.45 -5.13
C ASN A 82 -14.31 -22.16 -3.74
N ARG A 83 -15.11 -22.41 -2.70
CA ARG A 83 -14.75 -22.16 -1.30
C ARG A 83 -13.51 -22.95 -0.87
N ASP A 84 -13.45 -24.24 -1.21
CA ASP A 84 -12.32 -25.12 -0.84
C ASP A 84 -10.99 -24.63 -1.43
N GLU A 85 -11.00 -24.03 -2.63
CA GLU A 85 -9.83 -23.44 -3.26
C GLU A 85 -9.33 -22.20 -2.51
N VAL A 86 -10.25 -21.32 -2.10
CA VAL A 86 -9.92 -20.13 -1.30
C VAL A 86 -9.40 -20.53 0.08
N GLU A 87 -10.07 -21.45 0.76
CA GLU A 87 -9.66 -21.94 2.08
C GLU A 87 -8.33 -22.68 2.02
N TRP A 88 -8.08 -23.45 0.95
CA TRP A 88 -6.78 -24.06 0.71
C TRP A 88 -5.69 -22.99 0.52
N ALA A 89 -5.93 -21.96 -0.28
CA ALA A 89 -4.97 -20.89 -0.51
C ALA A 89 -4.67 -20.11 0.78
N LEU A 90 -5.71 -19.76 1.55
CA LEU A 90 -5.57 -19.13 2.86
C LEU A 90 -4.72 -19.98 3.79
N LYS A 91 -5.04 -21.27 3.95
CA LYS A 91 -4.30 -22.19 4.84
C LYS A 91 -2.79 -22.25 4.54
N HIS A 92 -2.41 -22.11 3.28
CA HIS A 92 -1.01 -22.19 2.84
C HIS A 92 -0.37 -20.82 2.59
N ALA A 93 -1.08 -19.72 2.84
CA ALA A 93 -0.52 -18.38 2.76
C ALA A 93 0.63 -18.23 3.77
N PRO A 94 1.73 -17.53 3.42
CA PRO A 94 2.85 -17.33 4.32
C PRO A 94 2.46 -16.61 5.62
N THR A 95 3.05 -17.02 6.73
CA THR A 95 2.88 -16.36 8.03
C THR A 95 3.96 -15.33 8.34
N ALA A 96 5.01 -15.28 7.51
CA ALA A 96 6.11 -14.33 7.62
C ALA A 96 6.76 -14.10 6.24
N VAL A 97 7.32 -12.91 6.04
CA VAL A 97 8.15 -12.55 4.88
C VAL A 97 9.42 -11.89 5.38
N THR A 98 10.56 -12.33 4.88
CA THR A 98 11.87 -11.77 5.21
C THR A 98 12.30 -10.80 4.11
N TYR A 99 12.88 -9.69 4.52
CA TYR A 99 13.50 -8.69 3.67
C TYR A 99 14.94 -8.42 4.09
N GLY A 100 15.78 -8.08 3.13
CA GLY A 100 17.17 -7.70 3.36
C GLY A 100 18.09 -8.87 3.70
N GLN A 101 19.34 -8.53 3.99
CA GLN A 101 20.42 -9.48 4.29
C GLN A 101 21.30 -8.99 5.45
N GLY A 102 22.08 -9.90 6.05
CA GLY A 102 23.02 -9.59 7.13
C GLY A 102 22.38 -8.85 8.31
N GLN A 103 22.93 -7.69 8.68
CA GLN A 103 22.44 -6.88 9.79
C GLN A 103 21.15 -6.09 9.45
N ASP A 104 20.85 -5.96 8.16
CA ASP A 104 19.67 -5.27 7.66
C ASP A 104 18.45 -6.19 7.51
N VAL A 105 18.54 -7.47 7.92
CA VAL A 105 17.41 -8.40 7.87
C VAL A 105 16.25 -7.88 8.71
N ARG A 106 15.05 -7.88 8.13
CA ARG A 106 13.78 -7.59 8.81
C ARG A 106 12.74 -8.63 8.42
N VAL A 107 11.88 -9.00 9.38
CA VAL A 107 10.85 -10.01 9.18
C VAL A 107 9.48 -9.43 9.48
N MET A 108 8.65 -9.35 8.43
CA MET A 108 7.24 -9.03 8.55
C MET A 108 6.51 -10.28 9.04
N THR A 109 5.69 -10.13 10.08
CA THR A 109 4.85 -11.20 10.62
C THR A 109 3.46 -10.65 10.89
N ARG A 110 2.46 -11.53 10.89
CA ARG A 110 1.07 -11.16 11.18
C ARG A 110 0.96 -10.27 12.42
N ARG A 111 0.11 -9.25 12.32
CA ARG A 111 -0.40 -8.47 13.46
C ARG A 111 -1.86 -8.83 13.73
N LYS A 112 -2.25 -8.69 14.98
CA LYS A 112 -3.66 -8.76 15.40
C LYS A 112 -4.26 -7.36 15.47
N ILE A 113 -5.58 -7.28 15.65
CA ILE A 113 -6.24 -6.05 16.08
C ILE A 113 -5.65 -5.63 17.44
N GLU A 114 -5.36 -4.34 17.60
CA GLU A 114 -4.79 -3.74 18.82
C GLU A 114 -3.47 -4.39 19.28
N ASP A 115 -2.71 -4.92 18.33
CA ASP A 115 -1.45 -5.59 18.62
C ASP A 115 -0.41 -4.61 19.16
N SER A 116 0.19 -4.96 20.30
CA SER A 116 1.27 -4.19 20.93
C SER A 116 2.57 -4.26 20.13
N LYS A 117 2.70 -5.20 19.19
CA LYS A 117 3.83 -5.23 18.26
C LYS A 117 3.69 -4.08 17.25
N PRO A 118 4.71 -3.22 17.12
CA PRO A 118 4.72 -2.17 16.10
C PRO A 118 4.54 -2.72 14.67
N PRO A 119 3.95 -1.93 13.76
CA PRO A 119 3.86 -2.28 12.36
C PRO A 119 5.24 -2.37 11.70
N PHE A 120 5.38 -3.30 10.76
CA PHE A 120 6.48 -3.31 9.81
C PHE A 120 6.35 -2.08 8.91
N CYS A 121 7.40 -1.29 8.79
CA CYS A 121 7.40 -0.01 8.07
C CYS A 121 8.15 -0.12 6.75
N LEU A 122 7.40 -0.05 5.64
CA LEU A 122 7.93 -0.04 4.29
C LEU A 122 7.97 1.40 3.79
N ASN A 123 9.16 2.01 3.79
CA ASN A 123 9.30 3.44 3.51
C ASN A 123 9.52 3.72 2.01
N THR A 124 8.70 4.55 1.40
CA THR A 124 8.66 4.69 -0.04
C THR A 124 8.14 6.07 -0.47
N PRO A 125 8.73 6.65 -1.52
CA PRO A 125 8.13 7.80 -2.21
C PRO A 125 6.96 7.38 -3.12
N VAL A 126 6.58 6.10 -3.16
CA VAL A 126 5.45 5.53 -3.93
C VAL A 126 5.54 5.91 -5.41
N GLY A 127 6.74 5.88 -5.99
CA GLY A 127 6.95 6.29 -7.38
C GLY A 127 6.71 7.79 -7.63
N CYS A 128 6.82 8.65 -6.61
CA CYS A 128 6.78 10.10 -6.79
C CYS A 128 7.80 10.50 -7.85
N THR A 129 7.35 11.32 -8.79
CA THR A 129 8.18 11.78 -9.89
C THR A 129 9.30 12.68 -9.39
N VAL A 130 10.55 12.40 -9.77
CA VAL A 130 11.74 13.15 -9.34
C VAL A 130 12.66 13.44 -10.52
N ALA A 131 13.41 14.55 -10.43
CA ALA A 131 14.48 14.83 -11.37
C ALA A 131 15.60 13.78 -11.24
N GLU A 132 16.21 13.41 -12.37
CA GLU A 132 17.20 12.32 -12.45
C GLU A 132 18.37 12.54 -11.46
N GLU A 133 18.85 13.78 -11.36
CA GLU A 133 19.95 14.18 -10.49
C GLU A 133 19.61 14.17 -8.99
N ARG A 134 18.31 14.21 -8.63
CA ARG A 134 17.85 14.17 -7.23
C ARG A 134 17.38 12.79 -6.78
N PHE A 135 17.29 11.83 -7.70
CA PHE A 135 16.74 10.49 -7.42
C PHE A 135 17.40 9.82 -6.21
N VAL A 136 18.74 9.75 -6.20
CA VAL A 136 19.47 9.06 -5.12
C VAL A 136 19.24 9.74 -3.77
N ALA A 137 19.30 11.07 -3.72
CA ALA A 137 19.08 11.83 -2.48
C ALA A 137 17.65 11.63 -1.94
N MET A 138 16.63 11.69 -2.82
CA MET A 138 15.24 11.45 -2.41
C MET A 138 15.07 10.05 -1.85
N VAL A 139 15.53 9.03 -2.57
CA VAL A 139 15.41 7.63 -2.11
C VAL A 139 16.22 7.37 -0.84
N GLN A 140 17.44 7.92 -0.74
CA GLN A 140 18.27 7.81 0.46
C GLN A 140 17.54 8.37 1.69
N SER A 141 16.79 9.46 1.54
CA SER A 141 16.04 10.05 2.65
C SER A 141 15.05 9.06 3.29
N TYR A 142 14.52 8.08 2.55
CA TYR A 142 13.65 7.01 3.08
C TYR A 142 14.43 5.84 3.68
N ALA A 143 15.53 5.43 3.03
CA ALA A 143 16.33 4.29 3.43
C ALA A 143 17.07 4.54 4.77
N GLN A 144 17.47 5.79 5.02
CA GLN A 144 18.21 6.19 6.21
C GLN A 144 17.32 6.38 7.45
N GLU A 145 15.99 6.41 7.30
CA GLU A 145 15.09 6.58 8.44
C GLU A 145 15.25 5.42 9.45
N PRO A 146 15.43 5.68 10.75
CA PRO A 146 15.75 4.64 11.74
C PRO A 146 14.70 3.53 11.84
N LEU A 147 13.43 3.88 11.66
CA LEU A 147 12.30 2.95 11.73
C LEU A 147 11.96 2.30 10.36
N SER A 148 12.76 2.55 9.32
CA SER A 148 12.59 1.92 8.01
C SER A 148 13.00 0.45 8.05
N ASP A 149 12.04 -0.46 7.90
CA ASP A 149 12.34 -1.90 7.79
C ASP A 149 12.75 -2.27 6.35
N THR A 150 12.15 -1.60 5.37
CA THR A 150 12.49 -1.70 3.95
C THR A 150 12.28 -0.36 3.28
N PHE A 151 12.74 -0.24 2.04
CA PHE A 151 12.44 0.94 1.22
C PHE A 151 12.11 0.60 -0.24
N SER A 152 11.61 1.57 -1.01
CA SER A 152 11.47 1.42 -2.46
C SER A 152 11.64 2.74 -3.22
N SER A 153 11.28 2.72 -4.50
CA SER A 153 11.76 3.69 -5.48
C SER A 153 10.86 4.89 -5.70
N ALA A 154 11.51 6.00 -6.06
CA ALA A 154 10.88 7.12 -6.76
C ALA A 154 10.74 6.80 -8.26
N PHE A 155 10.19 7.73 -9.04
CA PHE A 155 10.13 7.63 -10.49
C PHE A 155 10.95 8.75 -11.14
N SER A 156 12.08 8.42 -11.75
CA SER A 156 12.79 9.42 -12.58
C SER A 156 12.03 9.69 -13.88
N GLN A 157 11.97 10.93 -14.37
CA GLN A 157 11.35 11.21 -15.68
C GLN A 157 12.28 10.89 -16.86
N THR A 158 13.58 10.93 -16.61
CA THR A 158 14.63 10.69 -17.60
C THR A 158 15.68 9.73 -17.05
N VAL A 159 16.38 9.07 -17.95
CA VAL A 159 17.65 8.40 -17.65
C VAL A 159 18.65 8.79 -18.72
N GLN A 160 19.79 9.34 -18.30
CA GLN A 160 20.79 9.99 -19.15
C GLN A 160 20.16 11.10 -20.00
N GLY A 161 19.23 11.87 -19.43
CA GLY A 161 18.50 12.93 -20.12
C GLY A 161 17.50 12.45 -21.18
N ARG A 162 17.33 11.13 -21.36
CA ARG A 162 16.36 10.56 -22.30
C ARG A 162 15.03 10.27 -21.60
N PRO A 163 13.88 10.72 -22.15
CA PRO A 163 12.57 10.49 -21.53
C PRO A 163 12.20 9.01 -21.59
N ILE A 164 11.61 8.51 -20.51
CA ILE A 164 11.19 7.11 -20.41
C ILE A 164 9.84 6.94 -21.08
N LYS A 165 9.72 5.94 -21.96
CA LYS A 165 8.48 5.58 -22.64
C LYS A 165 8.24 4.08 -22.53
N SER A 166 7.04 3.71 -22.08
CA SER A 166 6.59 2.31 -21.98
C SER A 166 6.71 1.57 -23.31
N GLY A 167 7.21 0.34 -23.28
CA GLY A 167 7.41 -0.54 -24.43
C GLY A 167 8.61 -0.17 -25.32
N THR A 168 9.53 0.66 -24.84
CA THR A 168 10.71 1.09 -25.62
C THR A 168 12.02 0.59 -25.01
N PRO A 169 13.13 0.51 -25.78
CA PRO A 169 14.44 0.14 -25.23
C PRO A 169 14.89 1.04 -24.07
N GLN A 170 14.45 2.31 -24.07
CA GLN A 170 14.74 3.25 -22.99
C GLN A 170 14.08 2.84 -21.66
N GLU A 171 12.96 2.12 -21.69
CA GLU A 171 12.33 1.59 -20.47
C GLU A 171 13.19 0.51 -19.82
N VAL A 172 13.80 -0.37 -20.61
CA VAL A 172 14.73 -1.39 -20.10
C VAL A 172 15.95 -0.74 -19.45
N GLU A 173 16.56 0.23 -20.12
CA GLU A 173 17.67 1.02 -19.56
C GLU A 173 17.27 1.70 -18.24
N ALA A 174 16.08 2.30 -18.22
CA ALA A 174 15.60 2.99 -17.02
C ALA A 174 15.30 2.04 -15.86
N ALA A 175 14.78 0.84 -16.14
CA ALA A 175 14.56 -0.20 -15.16
C ALA A 175 15.89 -0.67 -14.53
N ILE A 176 16.91 -0.92 -15.36
CA ILE A 176 18.26 -1.31 -14.89
C ILE A 176 18.86 -0.19 -14.04
N TRP A 177 18.82 1.04 -14.55
CA TRP A 177 19.29 2.23 -13.83
C TRP A 177 18.61 2.38 -12.46
N ASN A 178 17.30 2.14 -12.38
CA ASN A 178 16.55 2.21 -11.13
C ASN A 178 17.12 1.24 -10.08
N VAL A 179 17.33 -0.03 -10.43
CA VAL A 179 17.88 -1.03 -9.49
C VAL A 179 19.28 -0.62 -9.02
N VAL A 180 20.14 -0.17 -9.94
CA VAL A 180 21.50 0.31 -9.61
C VAL A 180 21.44 1.50 -8.65
N LYS A 181 20.55 2.47 -8.91
CA LYS A 181 20.42 3.69 -8.09
C LYS A 181 19.76 3.46 -6.75
N LEU A 182 18.82 2.51 -6.63
CA LEU A 182 18.30 2.10 -5.32
C LEU A 182 19.42 1.56 -4.43
N ARG A 183 20.32 0.73 -4.99
CA ARG A 183 21.45 0.20 -4.22
C ARG A 183 22.51 1.25 -3.91
N GLU A 184 22.68 2.24 -4.76
CA GLU A 184 23.47 3.43 -4.46
C GLU A 184 22.90 4.19 -3.25
N ALA A 185 21.58 4.43 -3.22
CA ALA A 185 20.89 5.08 -2.10
C ALA A 185 21.00 4.25 -0.80
N ALA A 186 20.84 2.92 -0.86
CA ALA A 186 21.01 2.02 0.29
C ALA A 186 22.42 2.09 0.88
N ARG A 187 23.47 2.12 0.03
CA ARG A 187 24.86 2.30 0.46
C ARG A 187 25.07 3.67 1.09
N ALA A 188 24.54 4.73 0.48
CA ALA A 188 24.65 6.09 1.00
C ALA A 188 23.95 6.25 2.36
N ALA A 189 22.85 5.52 2.59
CA ALA A 189 22.16 5.45 3.87
C ALA A 189 22.90 4.60 4.94
N GLY A 190 24.06 4.01 4.62
CA GLY A 190 24.81 3.14 5.53
C GLY A 190 24.17 1.76 5.75
N ARG A 191 23.18 1.39 4.93
CA ARG A 191 22.39 0.15 5.03
C ARG A 191 22.41 -0.63 3.71
N PRO A 192 23.58 -1.07 3.25
CA PRO A 192 23.75 -1.63 1.89
C PRO A 192 22.93 -2.88 1.62
N GLN A 193 22.45 -3.57 2.66
CA GLN A 193 21.73 -4.84 2.59
C GLN A 193 20.27 -4.71 3.02
N ILE A 194 19.76 -3.50 3.24
CA ILE A 194 18.34 -3.26 3.50
C ILE A 194 17.50 -3.76 2.34
N GLY A 195 16.42 -4.45 2.69
CA GLY A 195 15.49 -5.00 1.71
C GLY A 195 14.82 -3.88 0.91
N ILE A 196 14.76 -4.07 -0.39
CA ILE A 196 13.96 -3.23 -1.29
C ILE A 196 12.64 -3.95 -1.53
N HIS A 197 11.54 -3.46 -0.99
CA HIS A 197 10.26 -4.18 -1.11
C HIS A 197 9.65 -4.09 -2.52
N ASN A 198 10.02 -3.06 -3.30
CA ASN A 198 9.69 -2.96 -4.73
C ASN A 198 10.90 -2.43 -5.52
N LEU A 199 11.55 -3.32 -6.28
CA LEU A 199 12.82 -3.05 -6.97
C LEU A 199 12.73 -2.09 -8.15
N VAL A 200 11.54 -1.93 -8.75
CA VAL A 200 11.37 -1.18 -9.99
C VAL A 200 10.14 -0.29 -9.93
N SER A 201 10.32 1.01 -10.16
CA SER A 201 9.22 1.95 -10.41
C SER A 201 9.35 2.67 -11.75
N ASN A 202 10.54 2.68 -12.35
CA ASN A 202 10.84 3.25 -13.67
C ASN A 202 10.51 2.34 -14.87
N ALA A 203 9.61 1.37 -14.70
CA ALA A 203 9.08 0.55 -15.78
C ALA A 203 7.64 0.12 -15.52
N GLU A 204 6.85 0.12 -16.58
CA GLU A 204 5.49 -0.42 -16.62
C GLU A 204 5.51 -1.85 -17.17
N ARG A 205 6.24 -2.07 -18.27
CA ARG A 205 6.26 -3.36 -18.96
C ARG A 205 7.00 -4.42 -18.19
N THR A 206 6.49 -5.64 -18.29
CA THR A 206 6.99 -6.77 -17.52
C THR A 206 8.38 -7.17 -17.97
N ASP A 207 8.63 -7.24 -19.28
CA ASP A 207 9.95 -7.54 -19.84
C ASP A 207 11.04 -6.58 -19.36
N ALA A 208 10.79 -5.27 -19.34
CA ALA A 208 11.71 -4.28 -18.79
C ALA A 208 11.96 -4.48 -17.28
N THR A 209 10.90 -4.77 -16.52
CA THR A 209 11.03 -5.10 -15.09
C THR A 209 11.90 -6.34 -14.88
N LEU A 210 11.64 -7.42 -15.61
CA LEU A 210 12.36 -8.69 -15.46
C LEU A 210 13.81 -8.59 -15.91
N ALA A 211 14.09 -7.83 -16.98
CA ALA A 211 15.45 -7.59 -17.46
C ALA A 211 16.31 -6.83 -16.44
N ALA A 212 15.72 -5.97 -15.61
CA ALA A 212 16.44 -5.17 -14.62
C ALA A 212 16.75 -5.89 -13.30
N VAL A 213 15.98 -6.92 -12.96
CA VAL A 213 16.00 -7.53 -11.63
C VAL A 213 17.04 -8.66 -11.59
N GLN A 214 18.30 -8.27 -11.77
CA GLN A 214 19.48 -9.14 -11.81
C GLN A 214 20.47 -8.81 -10.70
N ALA A 215 21.23 -9.81 -10.25
CA ALA A 215 22.20 -9.66 -9.17
C ALA A 215 23.33 -8.69 -9.54
N GLU A 216 23.74 -8.68 -10.81
CA GLU A 216 24.78 -7.83 -11.38
C GLU A 216 24.41 -6.35 -11.33
N PHE A 217 23.11 -6.03 -11.36
CA PHE A 217 22.60 -4.65 -11.22
C PHE A 217 22.32 -4.28 -9.76
N GLY A 218 22.37 -5.25 -8.85
CA GLY A 218 22.23 -5.05 -7.41
C GLY A 218 20.92 -5.53 -6.81
N ALA A 219 20.07 -6.24 -7.56
CA ALA A 219 18.97 -6.98 -6.95
C ALA A 219 19.53 -8.07 -6.02
N GLN A 220 18.96 -8.20 -4.83
CA GLN A 220 19.43 -9.11 -3.80
C GLN A 220 18.33 -10.12 -3.44
N PRO A 221 18.67 -11.34 -2.97
CA PRO A 221 17.70 -12.24 -2.37
C PRO A 221 16.90 -11.52 -1.27
N ASN A 222 15.63 -11.86 -1.14
CA ASN A 222 14.67 -11.23 -0.23
C ASN A 222 14.29 -9.76 -0.57
N ASP A 223 14.77 -9.18 -1.67
CA ASP A 223 14.09 -8.00 -2.25
C ASP A 223 12.74 -8.39 -2.84
N GLY A 224 11.89 -7.43 -3.21
CA GLY A 224 10.57 -7.73 -3.72
C GLY A 224 10.13 -6.99 -4.97
N LEU A 225 9.04 -7.49 -5.53
CA LEU A 225 8.29 -6.88 -6.63
C LEU A 225 6.79 -6.92 -6.34
N ALA A 226 6.13 -5.83 -6.70
CA ALA A 226 4.68 -5.73 -6.66
C ALA A 226 4.03 -6.43 -7.86
N ILE A 227 2.90 -7.09 -7.63
CA ILE A 227 1.95 -7.48 -8.67
C ILE A 227 0.63 -6.76 -8.40
N ALA A 228 0.33 -5.74 -9.20
CA ALA A 228 -0.82 -4.88 -9.00
C ALA A 228 -2.08 -5.43 -9.66
N ALA A 229 -3.19 -5.50 -8.93
CA ALA A 229 -4.49 -5.74 -9.52
C ALA A 229 -5.00 -4.51 -10.29
N ILE A 230 -5.98 -4.70 -11.16
CA ILE A 230 -6.69 -3.61 -11.82
C ILE A 230 -8.04 -3.44 -11.12
N ALA A 231 -8.34 -2.20 -10.72
CA ALA A 231 -9.59 -1.84 -10.07
C ALA A 231 -10.79 -2.06 -11.04
N GLU A 232 -11.78 -2.92 -10.75
CA GLU A 232 -11.88 -3.84 -9.59
C GLU A 232 -11.87 -5.29 -10.04
N MET A 233 -11.21 -6.17 -9.28
CA MET A 233 -11.21 -7.63 -9.47
C MET A 233 -10.72 -8.10 -10.85
N LYS A 234 -9.78 -7.35 -11.44
CA LYS A 234 -9.22 -7.62 -12.77
C LYS A 234 -7.71 -7.89 -12.72
N VAL A 235 -7.26 -8.69 -13.67
CA VAL A 235 -5.84 -8.92 -14.00
C VAL A 235 -5.64 -8.88 -15.51
N ASP A 236 -4.39 -8.84 -15.93
CA ASP A 236 -3.96 -9.05 -17.31
C ASP A 236 -2.70 -9.93 -17.33
N TYR A 237 -2.31 -10.36 -18.52
CA TYR A 237 -1.12 -11.17 -18.72
C TYR A 237 0.16 -10.42 -18.42
N GLU A 238 0.21 -9.09 -18.54
CA GLU A 238 1.36 -8.31 -18.06
C GLU A 238 1.60 -8.58 -16.57
N ARG A 239 0.58 -8.42 -15.73
CA ARG A 239 0.67 -8.67 -14.29
C ARG A 239 0.93 -10.14 -13.98
N MET A 240 0.24 -11.07 -14.65
CA MET A 240 0.40 -12.51 -14.36
C MET A 240 1.77 -13.08 -14.80
N LYS A 241 2.42 -12.52 -15.83
CA LYS A 241 3.78 -12.90 -16.22
C LYS A 241 4.79 -12.68 -15.08
N LYS A 242 4.59 -11.66 -14.23
CA LYS A 242 5.43 -11.42 -13.05
C LYS A 242 5.33 -12.56 -12.02
N THR A 243 4.13 -13.13 -11.83
CA THR A 243 3.94 -14.30 -10.95
C THR A 243 4.80 -15.48 -11.39
N VAL A 244 4.86 -15.77 -12.70
CA VAL A 244 5.68 -16.85 -13.24
C VAL A 244 7.15 -16.63 -12.90
N PHE A 245 7.68 -15.44 -13.15
CA PHE A 245 9.06 -15.11 -12.81
C PHE A 245 9.33 -15.24 -11.31
N LEU A 246 8.44 -14.70 -10.46
CA LEU A 246 8.61 -14.70 -9.01
C LEU A 246 8.48 -16.09 -8.37
N ARG A 247 7.84 -17.07 -9.03
CA ARG A 247 7.87 -18.48 -8.58
C ARG A 247 9.26 -19.12 -8.70
N HIS A 248 10.12 -18.58 -9.55
CA HIS A 248 11.43 -19.13 -9.88
C HIS A 248 12.58 -18.22 -9.46
N SER A 249 12.32 -17.18 -8.65
CA SER A 249 13.31 -16.21 -8.21
C SER A 249 13.40 -16.15 -6.68
N PRO A 250 14.48 -15.60 -6.11
CA PRO A 250 14.65 -15.46 -4.67
C PRO A 250 13.95 -14.21 -4.11
N TYR A 251 13.06 -13.57 -4.89
CA TYR A 251 12.46 -12.30 -4.54
C TYR A 251 11.07 -12.48 -3.92
N SER A 252 10.79 -11.66 -2.92
CA SER A 252 9.48 -11.54 -2.28
C SER A 252 8.44 -10.99 -3.27
N LYS A 253 7.26 -11.58 -3.29
CA LYS A 253 6.13 -11.14 -4.13
C LYS A 253 4.98 -10.66 -3.26
N TYR A 254 4.45 -9.49 -3.59
CA TYR A 254 3.31 -8.93 -2.89
C TYR A 254 2.26 -8.44 -3.86
N GLY A 255 1.00 -8.57 -3.45
CA GLY A 255 -0.12 -8.06 -4.23
C GLY A 255 -0.42 -6.63 -3.86
N LEU A 256 -0.70 -5.79 -4.85
CA LEU A 256 -0.94 -4.36 -4.68
C LEU A 256 -2.36 -4.01 -5.18
N TYR A 257 -3.21 -3.44 -4.31
CA TYR A 257 -4.64 -3.22 -4.59
C TYR A 257 -5.09 -1.79 -4.31
N GLY A 258 -5.63 -1.11 -5.33
CA GLY A 258 -6.15 0.24 -5.20
C GLY A 258 -7.62 0.33 -5.54
N PRO A 259 -8.52 -0.23 -4.72
CA PRO A 259 -9.94 -0.10 -4.99
C PRO A 259 -10.38 1.36 -4.89
N LEU A 260 -11.21 1.80 -5.81
CA LEU A 260 -11.63 3.18 -5.97
C LEU A 260 -13.03 3.38 -5.37
N MET A 261 -13.08 4.01 -4.20
CA MET A 261 -14.33 4.41 -3.58
C MET A 261 -14.97 5.55 -4.40
N GLY A 262 -16.25 5.39 -4.73
CA GLY A 262 -16.97 6.18 -5.72
C GLY A 262 -16.84 5.67 -7.16
N GLY A 263 -16.05 4.62 -7.40
CA GLY A 263 -15.90 3.94 -8.68
C GLY A 263 -16.94 2.83 -8.90
N TYR A 264 -16.53 1.75 -9.56
CA TYR A 264 -17.44 0.64 -9.91
C TYR A 264 -18.06 -0.06 -8.71
N ALA A 265 -17.34 -0.14 -7.58
CA ALA A 265 -17.87 -0.72 -6.35
C ALA A 265 -18.97 0.14 -5.70
N GLY A 266 -18.88 1.47 -5.82
CA GLY A 266 -19.81 2.42 -5.20
C GLY A 266 -19.27 3.04 -3.91
N GLY A 267 -20.11 3.13 -2.88
CA GLY A 267 -19.79 3.77 -1.60
C GLY A 267 -18.88 2.95 -0.68
N PRO A 268 -18.59 3.45 0.53
CA PRO A 268 -17.61 2.86 1.44
C PRO A 268 -17.89 1.38 1.76
N GLU A 269 -19.14 0.99 2.02
CA GLU A 269 -19.48 -0.40 2.37
C GLU A 269 -19.20 -1.37 1.22
N SER A 270 -19.62 -1.01 0.01
CA SER A 270 -19.40 -1.82 -1.18
C SER A 270 -17.92 -1.92 -1.53
N THR A 271 -17.17 -0.82 -1.41
CA THR A 271 -15.74 -0.81 -1.66
C THR A 271 -14.99 -1.62 -0.60
N ALA A 272 -15.42 -1.63 0.67
CA ALA A 272 -14.82 -2.45 1.72
C ALA A 272 -14.89 -3.96 1.40
N ILE A 273 -16.06 -4.46 0.98
CA ILE A 273 -16.20 -5.89 0.63
C ILE A 273 -15.48 -6.27 -0.67
N VAL A 274 -15.41 -5.34 -1.64
CA VAL A 274 -14.57 -5.50 -2.84
C VAL A 274 -13.09 -5.52 -2.47
N TYR A 275 -12.67 -4.70 -1.50
CA TYR A 275 -11.29 -4.66 -1.04
C TYR A 275 -10.89 -5.96 -0.32
N VAL A 276 -11.77 -6.53 0.52
CA VAL A 276 -11.58 -7.89 1.04
C VAL A 276 -11.44 -8.89 -0.11
N ALA A 277 -12.29 -8.82 -1.15
CA ALA A 277 -12.24 -9.74 -2.28
C ALA A 277 -10.89 -9.67 -3.07
N HIS A 278 -10.24 -8.50 -3.12
CA HIS A 278 -8.92 -8.36 -3.76
C HIS A 278 -7.83 -9.17 -3.07
N HIS A 279 -7.95 -9.45 -1.77
CA HIS A 279 -6.98 -10.28 -1.06
C HIS A 279 -7.02 -11.73 -1.54
N PHE A 280 -8.21 -12.26 -1.87
CA PHE A 280 -8.34 -13.58 -2.49
C PHE A 280 -7.81 -13.60 -3.92
N LEU A 281 -8.01 -12.52 -4.70
CA LEU A 281 -7.34 -12.36 -6.00
C LEU A 281 -5.82 -12.42 -5.83
N GLY A 282 -5.28 -11.71 -4.84
CA GLY A 282 -3.87 -11.75 -4.48
C GLY A 282 -3.33 -13.15 -4.22
N LEU A 283 -4.05 -13.93 -3.41
CA LEU A 283 -3.66 -15.30 -3.09
C LEU A 283 -3.69 -16.21 -4.32
N LEU A 284 -4.74 -16.12 -5.13
CA LEU A 284 -5.00 -17.09 -6.18
C LEU A 284 -4.32 -16.76 -7.51
N ALA A 285 -4.31 -15.49 -7.93
CA ALA A 285 -3.73 -15.08 -9.20
C ALA A 285 -2.27 -14.63 -9.08
N PHE A 286 -1.88 -14.06 -7.94
CA PHE A 286 -0.53 -13.52 -7.73
C PHE A 286 0.32 -14.36 -6.80
N GLU A 287 -0.27 -15.32 -6.08
CA GLU A 287 0.39 -16.07 -5.01
C GLU A 287 1.13 -15.13 -4.04
N ALA A 288 0.48 -14.00 -3.73
CA ALA A 288 1.06 -12.95 -2.91
C ALA A 288 1.48 -13.49 -1.54
N GLN A 289 2.68 -13.13 -1.08
CA GLN A 289 3.18 -13.50 0.25
C GLN A 289 2.75 -12.49 1.31
N TRP A 290 2.52 -11.25 0.90
CA TRP A 290 1.84 -10.23 1.67
C TRP A 290 1.04 -9.32 0.74
N HIS A 291 0.16 -8.53 1.33
CA HIS A 291 -0.89 -7.78 0.64
C HIS A 291 -0.76 -6.30 1.01
N ASP A 292 -0.58 -5.45 0.01
CA ASP A 292 -0.64 -4.00 0.18
C ASP A 292 -1.91 -3.47 -0.48
N GLY A 293 -2.56 -2.52 0.16
CA GLY A 293 -3.56 -1.74 -0.55
C GLY A 293 -3.56 -0.27 -0.23
N PHE A 294 -4.17 0.46 -1.14
CA PHE A 294 -4.23 1.91 -1.18
C PHE A 294 -5.63 2.28 -1.69
N PRO A 295 -6.70 1.96 -0.93
CA PRO A 295 -8.03 2.38 -1.33
C PRO A 295 -8.04 3.90 -1.48
N LEU A 296 -8.61 4.44 -2.56
CA LEU A 296 -8.59 5.87 -2.85
C LEU A 296 -9.99 6.40 -3.07
N HIS A 297 -10.22 7.66 -2.68
CA HIS A 297 -11.47 8.32 -3.02
C HIS A 297 -11.32 8.85 -4.43
N LEU A 298 -12.21 8.42 -5.35
CA LEU A 298 -12.12 8.74 -6.78
C LEU A 298 -11.95 10.25 -7.04
N MET A 299 -12.75 11.07 -6.33
CA MET A 299 -12.70 12.53 -6.47
C MET A 299 -11.53 13.20 -5.75
N GLN A 300 -11.22 12.85 -4.49
CA GLN A 300 -10.19 13.59 -3.74
C GLN A 300 -8.76 13.06 -3.98
N GLY A 301 -8.59 11.80 -4.42
CA GLY A 301 -7.29 11.22 -4.72
C GLY A 301 -6.40 11.00 -3.48
N CYS A 302 -6.99 10.87 -2.30
CA CYS A 302 -6.34 10.54 -1.03
C CYS A 302 -7.16 9.46 -0.30
N ASN A 303 -6.64 8.99 0.84
CA ASN A 303 -7.31 8.03 1.71
C ASN A 303 -7.34 8.40 3.20
N SER A 304 -7.16 9.70 3.44
CA SER A 304 -7.32 10.38 4.72
C SER A 304 -8.75 10.87 4.96
N THR A 305 -9.71 10.61 4.07
CA THR A 305 -11.11 11.03 4.25
C THR A 305 -11.79 10.13 5.30
N ARG A 306 -12.77 10.67 6.02
CA ARG A 306 -13.47 9.96 7.12
C ARG A 306 -14.00 8.58 6.72
N ASP A 307 -14.62 8.49 5.57
CA ASP A 307 -15.18 7.27 4.98
C ASP A 307 -14.10 6.26 4.55
N LEU A 308 -12.93 6.73 4.09
CA LEU A 308 -11.80 5.85 3.81
C LEU A 308 -11.06 5.38 5.04
N LEU A 309 -10.97 6.20 6.09
CA LEU A 309 -10.46 5.75 7.39
C LEU A 309 -11.32 4.61 7.95
N TRP A 310 -12.64 4.72 7.81
CA TRP A 310 -13.56 3.62 8.10
C TRP A 310 -13.30 2.40 7.24
N LEU A 311 -13.20 2.58 5.92
CA LEU A 311 -12.96 1.48 4.99
C LEU A 311 -11.64 0.75 5.29
N ILE A 312 -10.56 1.49 5.53
CA ILE A 312 -9.24 0.96 5.91
C ILE A 312 -9.37 0.18 7.21
N SER A 313 -10.01 0.76 8.23
CA SER A 313 -10.17 0.13 9.54
C SER A 313 -10.99 -1.15 9.43
N ILE A 314 -12.19 -1.11 8.86
CA ILE A 314 -13.08 -2.27 8.87
C ILE A 314 -12.56 -3.42 7.99
N THR A 315 -11.92 -3.11 6.86
CA THR A 315 -11.32 -4.13 5.99
C THR A 315 -10.12 -4.79 6.68
N ALA A 316 -9.29 -4.01 7.35
CA ALA A 316 -8.19 -4.52 8.16
C ALA A 316 -8.67 -5.44 9.28
N GLN A 317 -9.69 -5.02 10.02
CA GLN A 317 -10.28 -5.84 11.08
C GLN A 317 -10.87 -7.14 10.53
N ALA A 318 -11.64 -7.05 9.44
CA ALA A 318 -12.24 -8.21 8.79
C ALA A 318 -11.19 -9.27 8.41
N LEU A 319 -10.10 -8.85 7.78
CA LEU A 319 -9.04 -9.76 7.34
C LEU A 319 -8.16 -10.24 8.50
N SER A 320 -7.76 -9.35 9.43
CA SER A 320 -6.92 -9.71 10.58
C SER A 320 -7.59 -10.70 11.52
N ARG A 321 -8.93 -10.65 11.65
CA ARG A 321 -9.71 -11.60 12.46
C ARG A 321 -9.88 -12.95 11.79
N ASN A 322 -10.21 -12.95 10.49
CA ASN A 322 -10.65 -14.14 9.79
C ASN A 322 -9.53 -14.85 9.01
N THR A 323 -8.33 -14.26 8.97
CA THR A 323 -7.17 -14.82 8.25
C THR A 323 -5.86 -14.64 9.03
N HIS A 324 -4.78 -15.22 8.51
CA HIS A 324 -3.42 -14.97 8.97
C HIS A 324 -2.56 -14.22 7.94
N LEU A 325 -3.18 -13.57 6.98
CA LEU A 325 -2.48 -12.83 5.93
C LEU A 325 -1.65 -11.69 6.51
N LEU A 326 -0.55 -11.39 5.84
CA LEU A 326 0.27 -10.21 6.10
C LEU A 326 -0.29 -9.06 5.28
N ILE A 327 -0.80 -8.02 5.93
CA ILE A 327 -1.56 -6.96 5.26
C ILE A 327 -0.99 -5.60 5.67
N GLY A 328 -0.68 -4.79 4.67
CA GLY A 328 -0.29 -3.40 4.82
C GLY A 328 -1.30 -2.47 4.15
N VAL A 329 -1.19 -1.19 4.49
CA VAL A 329 -1.83 -0.10 3.74
C VAL A 329 -0.79 0.93 3.36
N SER A 330 -0.92 1.50 2.17
CA SER A 330 -0.23 2.72 1.79
C SER A 330 -1.08 3.95 2.14
N PRO A 331 -0.64 4.82 3.05
CA PRO A 331 -1.30 6.10 3.25
C PRO A 331 -1.12 6.99 2.01
N PHE A 332 -2.17 7.72 1.67
CA PHE A 332 -2.21 8.71 0.60
C PHE A 332 -2.85 9.98 1.15
N THR A 333 -2.07 11.05 1.26
CA THR A 333 -2.57 12.32 1.80
C THR A 333 -2.87 13.32 0.70
N ALA A 334 -3.80 14.24 1.00
CA ALA A 334 -4.14 15.35 0.11
C ALA A 334 -3.06 16.44 0.16
N ALA A 335 -2.55 16.76 1.36
CA ALA A 335 -1.50 17.74 1.60
C ALA A 335 -0.10 17.18 1.28
N GLY A 336 0.84 18.08 1.01
CA GLY A 336 2.23 17.74 0.71
C GLY A 336 3.22 18.04 1.83
N PRO A 337 4.53 17.83 1.54
CA PRO A 337 5.61 17.94 2.52
C PRO A 337 5.69 19.30 3.20
N SER A 338 6.21 19.34 4.42
CA SER A 338 6.45 20.58 5.17
C SER A 338 5.17 21.37 5.44
N THR A 339 4.06 20.67 5.72
CA THR A 339 2.77 21.26 6.10
C THR A 339 2.25 20.61 7.37
N GLU A 340 1.52 21.34 8.21
CA GLU A 340 0.89 20.76 9.39
C GLU A 340 -0.21 19.75 9.01
N MET A 341 -0.94 20.01 7.91
CA MET A 341 -2.02 19.14 7.44
C MET A 341 -1.52 17.74 7.08
N VAL A 342 -0.35 17.60 6.44
CA VAL A 342 0.17 16.25 6.09
C VAL A 342 0.45 15.42 7.33
N VAL A 343 0.87 16.05 8.44
CA VAL A 343 1.10 15.35 9.71
C VAL A 343 -0.21 14.79 10.27
N TYR A 344 -1.29 15.59 10.28
CA TYR A 344 -2.59 15.12 10.75
C TYR A 344 -3.21 14.04 9.87
N GLU A 345 -3.09 14.18 8.54
CA GLU A 345 -3.60 13.16 7.61
C GLU A 345 -2.87 11.82 7.80
N ILE A 346 -1.53 11.85 7.91
CA ILE A 346 -0.74 10.64 8.17
C ILE A 346 -1.12 10.05 9.52
N ALA A 347 -1.22 10.87 10.57
CA ALA A 347 -1.55 10.38 11.91
C ALA A 347 -2.93 9.71 11.95
N ALA A 348 -3.93 10.26 11.27
CA ALA A 348 -5.28 9.69 11.20
C ALA A 348 -5.29 8.33 10.49
N ILE A 349 -4.63 8.23 9.32
CA ILE A 349 -4.55 6.96 8.57
C ILE A 349 -3.78 5.91 9.37
N VAL A 350 -2.63 6.28 9.91
CA VAL A 350 -1.75 5.35 10.65
C VAL A 350 -2.40 4.88 11.94
N LEU A 351 -3.13 5.75 12.65
CA LEU A 351 -3.92 5.36 13.82
C LEU A 351 -4.96 4.29 13.46
N ALA A 352 -5.78 4.55 12.43
CA ALA A 352 -6.79 3.60 11.95
C ALA A 352 -6.18 2.27 11.49
N ALA A 353 -5.09 2.33 10.71
CA ALA A 353 -4.40 1.16 10.19
C ALA A 353 -3.76 0.31 11.30
N THR A 354 -3.04 0.96 12.22
CA THR A 354 -2.23 0.29 13.25
C THR A 354 -3.13 -0.43 14.26
N VAL A 355 -4.16 0.25 14.77
CA VAL A 355 -5.10 -0.35 15.74
C VAL A 355 -5.92 -1.47 15.11
N SER A 356 -6.14 -1.43 13.80
CA SER A 356 -6.89 -2.47 13.07
C SER A 356 -6.02 -3.65 12.61
N GLY A 357 -4.72 -3.63 12.91
CA GLY A 357 -3.79 -4.76 12.68
C GLY A 357 -3.00 -4.71 11.38
N LEU A 358 -2.86 -3.56 10.72
CA LEU A 358 -2.08 -3.45 9.47
C LEU A 358 -0.59 -3.12 9.69
N HIS A 359 0.22 -3.48 8.71
CA HIS A 359 1.54 -2.91 8.45
C HIS A 359 1.44 -1.59 7.66
N LEU A 360 2.54 -0.87 7.51
CA LEU A 360 2.52 0.50 6.94
C LEU A 360 3.47 0.62 5.76
N ASN A 361 2.92 0.87 4.56
CA ASN A 361 3.68 1.21 3.35
C ASN A 361 3.72 2.74 3.16
N LEU A 362 4.63 3.40 3.86
CA LEU A 362 4.63 4.84 4.10
C LEU A 362 5.48 5.59 3.06
N VAL A 363 5.02 6.63 2.38
CA VAL A 363 3.68 7.20 2.28
C VAL A 363 3.65 8.05 1.01
N ALA A 364 2.51 8.08 0.31
CA ALA A 364 2.33 8.99 -0.81
C ALA A 364 1.69 10.30 -0.34
N VAL A 365 2.27 11.43 -0.71
CA VAL A 365 1.77 12.75 -0.29
C VAL A 365 1.50 13.66 -1.48
N ALA A 366 0.79 14.77 -1.25
CA ALA A 366 0.28 15.63 -2.32
C ALA A 366 -0.46 14.85 -3.41
N ARG A 367 -1.26 13.85 -2.98
CA ARG A 367 -2.01 12.90 -3.84
C ARG A 367 -1.13 12.07 -4.78
N ASN A 368 0.18 12.07 -4.58
CA ASN A 368 1.19 11.55 -5.50
C ASN A 368 1.09 12.10 -6.93
N LYS A 369 0.52 13.30 -7.10
CA LYS A 369 0.28 13.91 -8.43
C LYS A 369 1.33 14.95 -8.80
N HIS A 370 2.02 15.48 -7.80
CA HIS A 370 2.90 16.62 -7.98
C HIS A 370 4.36 16.18 -7.86
N PRO A 371 5.20 16.40 -8.90
CA PRO A 371 6.60 16.01 -8.85
C PRO A 371 7.33 16.61 -7.66
N GLU A 372 8.25 15.80 -7.13
CA GLU A 372 9.23 16.14 -6.11
C GLU A 372 8.65 16.54 -4.75
N ARG A 373 7.37 16.29 -4.52
CA ARG A 373 6.72 16.56 -3.23
C ARG A 373 6.62 15.29 -2.43
N SER A 374 7.77 14.81 -1.97
CA SER A 374 7.91 13.56 -1.25
C SER A 374 9.29 13.51 -0.57
N SER A 375 9.36 13.06 0.68
CA SER A 375 10.58 12.98 1.46
C SER A 375 10.50 11.95 2.61
N GLY A 376 11.67 11.53 3.12
CA GLY A 376 11.77 10.63 4.28
C GLY A 376 11.04 11.11 5.54
N MET A 377 10.82 12.43 5.70
CA MET A 377 10.10 12.98 6.86
C MET A 377 8.66 12.47 6.94
N GLU A 378 7.95 12.36 5.82
CA GLU A 378 6.58 11.86 5.84
C GLU A 378 6.53 10.38 6.26
N ALA A 379 7.52 9.59 5.84
CA ALA A 379 7.68 8.22 6.31
C ALA A 379 8.06 8.15 7.80
N ARG A 380 8.91 9.07 8.29
CA ARG A 380 9.23 9.19 9.72
C ARG A 380 7.98 9.47 10.54
N ILE A 381 7.18 10.46 10.14
CA ILE A 381 5.91 10.81 10.79
C ILE A 381 5.02 9.57 10.91
N GLY A 382 4.85 8.83 9.81
CA GLY A 382 4.02 7.63 9.79
C GLY A 382 4.58 6.51 10.65
N ALA A 383 5.90 6.26 10.59
CA ALA A 383 6.53 5.18 11.33
C ALA A 383 6.50 5.44 12.84
N GLU A 384 6.81 6.67 13.25
CA GLU A 384 6.76 7.08 14.65
C GLU A 384 5.33 6.96 15.20
N THR A 385 4.33 7.40 14.43
CA THR A 385 2.92 7.27 14.81
C THR A 385 2.49 5.80 14.93
N GLY A 386 2.92 4.93 14.01
CA GLY A 386 2.59 3.51 14.06
C GLY A 386 3.22 2.82 15.28
N TYR A 387 4.47 3.16 15.58
CA TYR A 387 5.18 2.64 16.74
C TYR A 387 4.54 3.09 18.05
N LEU A 388 4.23 4.39 18.20
CA LEU A 388 3.63 4.90 19.42
C LEU A 388 2.23 4.33 19.64
N VAL A 389 1.39 4.23 18.61
CA VAL A 389 0.02 3.69 18.73
C VAL A 389 0.04 2.26 19.26
N ALA A 390 0.95 1.43 18.75
CA ALA A 390 1.13 0.06 19.22
C ALA A 390 1.69 0.00 20.65
N ARG A 391 2.72 0.80 20.96
CA ARG A 391 3.38 0.81 22.29
C ARG A 391 2.50 1.37 23.39
N GLN A 392 1.69 2.37 23.08
CA GLN A 392 0.72 2.96 24.00
C GLN A 392 -0.46 2.01 24.28
N GLY A 393 -0.66 0.99 23.45
CA GLY A 393 -1.73 0.01 23.63
C GLY A 393 -3.13 0.58 23.37
N ILE A 394 -3.23 1.56 22.45
CA ILE A 394 -4.49 2.24 22.12
C ILE A 394 -5.53 1.21 21.65
N LYS A 395 -6.74 1.31 22.20
CA LYS A 395 -7.91 0.48 21.86
C LYS A 395 -8.76 1.11 20.77
N ARG A 396 -9.53 0.32 20.01
CA ARG A 396 -10.34 0.83 18.88
C ARG A 396 -11.29 1.95 19.29
N GLU A 397 -11.93 1.84 20.45
CA GLU A 397 -12.83 2.86 21.00
C GLU A 397 -12.09 4.18 21.25
N GLN A 398 -10.92 4.11 21.91
CA GLN A 398 -10.07 5.27 22.14
C GLN A 398 -9.54 5.84 20.83
N ALA A 399 -9.12 4.98 19.89
CA ALA A 399 -8.65 5.39 18.57
C ALA A 399 -9.75 6.12 17.79
N ASN A 400 -11.02 5.69 17.91
CA ASN A 400 -12.15 6.36 17.29
C ASN A 400 -12.35 7.79 17.84
N GLU A 401 -12.27 7.97 19.16
CA GLU A 401 -12.34 9.30 19.77
C GLU A 401 -11.18 10.20 19.31
N LEU A 402 -9.97 9.65 19.23
CA LEU A 402 -8.78 10.35 18.78
C LEU A 402 -8.89 10.75 17.30
N VAL A 403 -9.27 9.82 16.43
CA VAL A 403 -9.33 10.08 14.99
C VAL A 403 -10.37 11.14 14.65
N ILE A 404 -11.50 11.21 15.37
CA ILE A 404 -12.50 12.29 15.20
C ILE A 404 -11.89 13.65 15.53
N LYS A 405 -11.09 13.76 16.60
CA LYS A 405 -10.41 15.01 16.97
C LYS A 405 -9.34 15.41 15.95
N ILE A 406 -8.64 14.43 15.37
CA ILE A 406 -7.62 14.66 14.33
C ILE A 406 -8.29 15.07 13.01
N LEU A 407 -9.37 14.39 12.60
CA LEU A 407 -10.17 14.72 11.41
C LEU A 407 -10.65 16.17 11.43
N ALA A 408 -11.11 16.65 12.59
CA ALA A 408 -11.56 18.03 12.78
C ALA A 408 -10.45 19.08 12.49
N LYS A 409 -9.17 18.67 12.43
CA LYS A 409 -8.05 19.56 12.08
C LYS A 409 -7.89 19.76 10.57
N TYR A 410 -8.39 18.86 9.73
CA TYR A 410 -8.08 18.88 8.29
C TYR A 410 -9.21 18.50 7.34
N GLU A 411 -10.26 17.79 7.77
CA GLU A 411 -11.20 17.17 6.83
C GLU A 411 -11.93 18.19 5.94
N ALA A 412 -12.20 19.39 6.47
CA ALA A 412 -12.80 20.49 5.73
C ALA A 412 -11.87 21.10 4.66
N GLN A 413 -10.56 20.87 4.74
CA GLN A 413 -9.54 21.43 3.85
C GLN A 413 -9.07 20.45 2.78
N ILE A 414 -9.58 19.21 2.75
CA ILE A 414 -9.12 18.18 1.81
C ILE A 414 -9.12 18.67 0.36
N ASN A 415 -10.18 19.35 -0.09
CA ASN A 415 -10.26 19.84 -1.47
C ASN A 415 -9.18 20.88 -1.81
N ASP A 416 -8.83 21.73 -0.84
CA ASP A 416 -7.89 22.84 -0.98
C ASP A 416 -6.57 22.58 -0.24
N ALA A 417 -6.23 21.30 -0.03
CA ALA A 417 -5.09 20.90 0.78
C ALA A 417 -3.77 21.51 0.27
N PRO A 418 -2.91 22.02 1.17
CA PRO A 418 -1.68 22.69 0.77
C PRO A 418 -0.73 21.69 0.11
N ILE A 419 -0.27 22.03 -1.10
CA ILE A 419 0.64 21.16 -1.87
C ILE A 419 2.01 20.99 -1.23
N GLY A 420 2.37 21.83 -0.27
CA GLY A 420 3.66 21.77 0.42
C GLY A 420 4.87 22.06 -0.48
N LYS A 421 6.04 21.74 0.06
CA LYS A 421 7.35 22.02 -0.54
C LYS A 421 7.87 20.86 -1.37
N ARG A 422 8.68 21.17 -2.38
CA ARG A 422 9.50 20.18 -3.09
C ARG A 422 10.62 19.69 -2.18
N PHE A 423 11.18 18.53 -2.51
CA PHE A 423 12.24 17.88 -1.76
C PHE A 423 13.46 18.79 -1.58
N ASP A 424 13.87 19.51 -2.62
CA ASP A 424 14.99 20.46 -2.59
C ASP A 424 14.69 21.77 -1.82
N GLU A 425 13.42 22.00 -1.44
CA GLU A 425 12.99 23.14 -0.63
C GLU A 425 12.84 22.76 0.86
N CYS A 426 12.70 21.48 1.19
CA CYS A 426 12.53 20.99 2.56
C CYS A 426 13.66 20.08 3.06
N TYR A 427 14.65 19.74 2.20
CA TYR A 427 15.87 18.99 2.53
C TYR A 427 17.14 19.69 2.03
N ASP A 428 18.23 19.55 2.80
CA ASP A 428 19.58 19.81 2.30
C ASP A 428 20.05 18.60 1.49
N LEU A 429 20.17 18.76 0.17
CA LEU A 429 20.56 17.68 -0.75
C LEU A 429 22.01 17.20 -0.56
N LYS A 430 22.89 17.97 0.10
CA LYS A 430 24.28 17.55 0.34
C LYS A 430 24.38 16.58 1.51
N THR A 431 23.63 16.84 2.57
CA THR A 431 23.61 16.04 3.80
C THR A 431 22.44 15.05 3.83
N VAL A 432 21.49 15.20 2.91
CA VAL A 432 20.22 14.46 2.83
C VAL A 432 19.49 14.54 4.17
N GLN A 433 19.46 15.72 4.78
CA GLN A 433 18.76 15.96 6.05
C GLN A 433 17.59 16.92 5.84
N PRO A 434 16.48 16.74 6.57
CA PRO A 434 15.39 17.69 6.57
C PRO A 434 15.88 19.06 7.08
N THR A 435 15.31 20.12 6.53
CA THR A 435 15.53 21.49 7.02
C THR A 435 15.05 21.65 8.45
N GLN A 436 15.66 22.58 9.20
CA GLN A 436 15.23 22.90 10.55
C GLN A 436 13.77 23.34 10.60
N GLU A 437 13.29 24.06 9.57
CA GLU A 437 11.88 24.45 9.46
C GLU A 437 10.93 23.24 9.48
N TYR A 438 11.27 22.16 8.76
CA TYR A 438 10.43 20.96 8.73
C TYR A 438 10.51 20.19 10.06
N LEU A 439 11.69 20.15 10.68
CA LEU A 439 11.85 19.56 12.02
C LEU A 439 11.01 20.32 13.06
N ASP A 440 11.11 21.64 13.11
CA ASP A 440 10.36 22.49 14.05
C ASP A 440 8.84 22.36 13.83
N LEU A 441 8.40 22.30 12.57
CA LEU A 441 6.99 22.06 12.22
C LEU A 441 6.52 20.72 12.79
N TYR A 442 7.32 19.66 12.61
CA TYR A 442 6.92 18.34 13.08
C TYR A 442 6.91 18.26 14.61
N GLU A 443 7.92 18.81 15.29
CA GLU A 443 7.95 18.86 16.77
C GLU A 443 6.73 19.62 17.33
N GLY A 444 6.36 20.76 16.74
CA GLY A 444 5.13 21.46 17.11
C GLY A 444 3.85 20.63 16.87
N CYS A 445 3.85 19.76 15.86
CA CYS A 445 2.73 18.83 15.63
C CYS A 445 2.71 17.69 16.64
N LYS A 446 3.87 17.17 17.09
CA LYS A 446 3.95 16.16 18.15
C LYS A 446 3.34 16.68 19.45
N GLU A 447 3.63 17.92 19.83
CA GLU A 447 3.02 18.55 21.01
C GLU A 447 1.49 18.62 20.90
N LYS A 448 0.99 19.06 19.74
CA LYS A 448 -0.47 19.15 19.48
C LYS A 448 -1.13 17.78 19.52
N LEU A 449 -0.54 16.77 18.88
CA LEU A 449 -1.05 15.40 18.88
C LEU A 449 -0.96 14.74 20.26
N SER A 450 0.09 15.05 21.04
CA SER A 450 0.20 14.63 22.45
C SER A 450 -0.91 15.23 23.30
N GLY A 451 -1.25 16.50 23.07
CA GLY A 451 -2.40 17.15 23.69
C GLY A 451 -3.76 16.53 23.31
N LEU A 452 -3.83 15.78 22.19
CA LEU A 452 -5.03 15.01 21.82
C LEU A 452 -5.06 13.61 22.46
N GLY A 453 -3.89 13.08 22.87
CA GLY A 453 -3.76 11.79 23.56
C GLY A 453 -2.81 10.79 22.91
N LEU A 454 -2.03 11.17 21.89
CA LEU A 454 -0.98 10.33 21.29
C LEU A 454 0.37 10.58 21.98
N ASP A 455 0.87 9.62 22.75
CA ASP A 455 2.09 9.80 23.55
C ASP A 455 3.37 9.64 22.72
N TYR A 456 3.88 10.75 22.17
CA TYR A 456 5.13 10.77 21.40
C TYR A 456 6.40 10.57 22.25
N SER A 457 6.31 10.48 23.58
CA SER A 457 7.47 10.11 24.41
C SER A 457 7.85 8.63 24.30
N LEU A 458 6.99 7.81 23.68
CA LEU A 458 7.17 6.37 23.52
C LEU A 458 7.96 5.96 22.28
N VAL A 459 8.47 6.91 21.49
CA VAL A 459 9.20 6.65 20.24
C VAL A 459 10.54 7.33 20.17
#